data_AF-A0A381XA62-F1
#
_entry.id   AF-A0A381XA62-F1
#
_cell.length_a   1.000
_cell.length_b   1.000
_cell.length_c   1.000
_cell.angle_alpha   90.00
_cell.angle_beta   90.00
_cell.angle_gamma   90.00
#
_symmetry.space_group_name_H-M   'P 1'
#
loop_
_entity.id
_entity.type
_entity.pdbx_description
1 polymer ?
#
loop_
_entity_poly.entity_id
_entity_poly.type
_entity_poly.pdbx_seq_one_letter_code
_entity_poly.pdbx_strand_id
1 'polypeptide(L)'
;PHPNSMPAYSLLRKQNFRPKGLMDVLDGGPCLETKINSIPIVKSAKLLPIEIKRNINFDRFGFIANPSIQSFAVAKENYAFDKAKRTIFISAKTAKALGLKPDSLAQVN
;
A
#
# COMPACT_ATOMS: atom_id res chain seq x y z
N PRO A 1 1.09 17.82 -18.69
CA PRO A 1 1.09 17.94 -17.22
C PRO A 1 2.15 18.95 -16.77
N HIS A 2 1.86 19.74 -15.73
CA HIS A 2 2.85 20.63 -15.11
C HIS A 2 4.08 19.83 -14.63
N PRO A 3 5.33 20.33 -14.73
CA PRO A 3 6.52 19.58 -14.31
C PRO A 3 6.42 19.00 -12.89
N ASN A 4 5.86 19.77 -11.95
CA ASN A 4 5.67 19.34 -10.56
C ASN A 4 4.62 18.21 -10.39
N SER A 5 3.73 17.99 -11.37
CA SER A 5 2.75 16.89 -11.31
C SER A 5 3.23 15.61 -12.01
N MET A 6 4.40 15.64 -12.67
CA MET A 6 4.98 14.49 -13.33
C MET A 6 5.25 13.29 -12.41
N PRO A 7 5.68 13.46 -11.13
CA PRO A 7 5.83 12.33 -10.21
C PRO A 7 4.48 11.64 -9.92
N ALA A 8 3.44 12.41 -9.62
CA ALA A 8 2.10 11.89 -9.37
C ALA A 8 1.52 11.20 -10.61
N TYR A 9 1.67 11.83 -11.78
CA TYR A 9 1.29 11.24 -13.06
C TYR A 9 1.98 9.89 -13.28
N SER A 10 3.29 9.83 -13.06
CA SER A 10 4.08 8.61 -13.24
C SER A 10 3.68 7.50 -12.26
N LEU A 11 3.36 7.84 -11.01
CA LEU A 11 2.82 6.89 -10.03
C LEU A 11 1.48 6.30 -10.49
N LEU A 12 0.55 7.14 -10.95
CA LEU A 12 -0.75 6.70 -11.45
C LEU A 12 -0.62 5.85 -12.72
N ARG A 13 0.28 6.21 -13.65
CA ARG A 13 0.57 5.40 -14.83
C ARG A 13 1.07 3.99 -14.47
N LYS A 14 1.93 3.86 -13.45
CA LYS A 14 2.36 2.55 -12.91
C LYS A 14 1.19 1.77 -12.29
N GLN A 15 0.14 2.45 -11.86
CA GLN A 15 -1.10 1.86 -11.38
C GLN A 15 -2.16 1.65 -12.48
N ASN A 16 -1.74 1.62 -13.75
CA ASN A 16 -2.58 1.44 -14.95
C ASN A 16 -3.59 2.54 -15.23
N PHE A 17 -3.46 3.72 -14.62
CA PHE A 17 -4.25 4.88 -15.02
C PHE A 17 -3.81 5.39 -16.39
N ARG A 18 -4.78 5.85 -17.20
CA ARG A 18 -4.53 6.38 -18.55
C ARG A 18 -5.39 7.62 -18.84
N PRO A 19 -4.91 8.56 -19.64
CA PRO A 19 -5.75 9.66 -20.11
C PRO A 19 -6.81 9.14 -21.09
N LYS A 20 -8.04 9.65 -20.98
CA LYS A 20 -9.15 9.29 -21.88
C LYS A 20 -9.82 10.48 -22.57
N GLY A 21 -9.02 11.49 -22.88
CA GLY A 21 -9.48 12.67 -23.64
C GLY A 21 -10.27 13.68 -22.83
N LEU A 22 -10.42 13.47 -21.51
CA LEU A 22 -10.94 14.46 -20.58
C LEU A 22 -9.80 15.33 -20.04
N MET A 23 -10.04 16.63 -19.96
CA MET A 23 -9.08 17.64 -19.52
C MET A 23 -9.76 18.57 -18.50
N ASP A 24 -8.98 19.06 -17.55
CA ASP A 24 -9.41 20.10 -16.61
C ASP A 24 -9.68 21.41 -17.36
N VAL A 25 -10.76 22.10 -17.01
CA VAL A 25 -11.22 23.31 -17.71
C VAL A 25 -10.42 24.57 -17.37
N LEU A 26 -9.66 24.57 -16.27
CA LEU A 26 -8.89 25.71 -15.80
C LEU A 26 -7.46 25.67 -16.33
N ASP A 27 -6.79 24.52 -16.22
CA ASP A 27 -5.37 24.40 -16.51
C ASP A 27 -5.03 23.42 -17.65
N GLY A 28 -6.03 22.77 -18.25
CA GLY A 28 -5.82 21.78 -19.30
C GLY A 28 -5.05 20.55 -18.82
N GLY A 29 -5.08 20.24 -17.52
CA GLY A 29 -4.49 19.03 -16.97
C GLY A 29 -5.24 17.78 -17.44
N PRO A 30 -4.56 16.68 -17.81
CA PRO A 30 -5.23 15.47 -18.25
C PRO A 30 -5.91 14.76 -17.08
N CYS A 31 -7.18 14.39 -17.25
CA CYS A 31 -7.85 13.48 -16.34
C CYS A 31 -7.38 12.04 -16.61
N LEU A 32 -7.03 11.32 -15.55
CA LEU A 32 -6.55 9.94 -15.61
C LEU A 32 -7.57 8.99 -14.99
N GLU A 33 -7.81 7.86 -15.63
CA GLU A 33 -8.78 6.87 -15.16
C GLU A 33 -8.31 5.43 -15.39
N THR A 34 -8.90 4.51 -14.61
CA THR A 34 -8.72 3.05 -14.73
C THR A 34 -9.88 2.32 -14.07
N LYS A 35 -9.98 1.00 -14.28
CA LYS A 35 -10.90 0.14 -13.53
C LYS A 35 -10.24 -0.29 -12.22
N ILE A 36 -11.00 -0.36 -11.12
CA ILE A 36 -10.48 -0.77 -9.80
C ILE A 36 -9.71 -2.09 -9.87
N ASN A 37 -10.26 -3.09 -10.56
CA ASN A 37 -9.64 -4.42 -10.72
C ASN A 37 -8.35 -4.42 -11.56
N SER A 38 -8.06 -3.31 -12.24
CA SER A 38 -6.84 -3.11 -13.01
C SER A 38 -5.75 -2.39 -12.22
N ILE A 39 -6.02 -1.91 -11.00
CA ILE A 39 -5.05 -1.22 -10.15
C ILE A 39 -4.13 -2.26 -9.49
N PRO A 40 -2.83 -2.33 -9.84
CA PRO A 40 -1.89 -3.30 -9.32
C PRO A 40 -1.86 -3.38 -7.79
N ILE A 41 -1.73 -2.24 -7.09
CA ILE A 41 -1.65 -2.20 -5.61
C ILE A 41 -2.97 -2.59 -4.92
N VAL A 42 -4.09 -2.56 -5.63
CA VAL A 42 -5.37 -3.08 -5.10
C VAL A 42 -5.44 -4.59 -5.35
N LYS A 43 -5.04 -5.03 -6.55
CA LYS A 43 -5.07 -6.44 -6.95
C LYS A 43 -4.09 -7.32 -6.17
N SER A 44 -2.92 -6.80 -5.81
CA SER A 44 -1.91 -7.53 -5.04
C SER A 44 -2.18 -7.57 -3.54
N ALA A 45 -3.13 -6.76 -3.05
CA ALA A 45 -3.35 -6.57 -1.63
C ALA A 45 -3.81 -7.86 -0.96
N LYS A 46 -3.18 -8.20 0.17
CA LYS A 46 -3.51 -9.38 0.97
C LYS A 46 -3.71 -8.99 2.42
N LEU A 47 -4.82 -9.42 2.98
CA LEU A 47 -5.09 -9.30 4.41
C LEU A 47 -4.52 -10.54 5.12
N LEU A 48 -3.58 -10.33 6.04
CA LEU A 48 -2.86 -11.41 6.73
C LEU A 48 -2.78 -11.10 8.24
N PRO A 49 -2.81 -12.13 9.10
CA PRO A 49 -2.51 -11.96 10.52
C PRO A 49 -1.06 -11.52 10.74
N ILE A 50 -0.83 -10.82 11.85
CA ILE A 50 0.49 -10.36 12.25
C ILE A 50 1.03 -11.09 13.48
N GLU A 51 2.35 -11.22 13.55
CA GLU A 51 3.08 -11.58 14.77
C GLU A 51 4.17 -10.55 15.03
N ILE A 52 4.23 -10.04 16.26
CA ILE A 52 5.23 -9.02 16.63
C ILE A 52 6.46 -9.74 17.18
N LYS A 53 7.62 -9.58 16.51
CA LYS A 53 8.88 -10.23 16.89
C LYS A 53 10.00 -9.21 17.09
N ARG A 54 10.96 -9.56 17.96
CA ARG A 54 12.17 -8.76 18.19
C ARG A 54 13.23 -9.03 17.12
N ASN A 55 13.55 -10.30 16.89
CA ASN A 55 14.53 -10.73 15.90
C ASN A 55 13.80 -11.27 14.68
N ILE A 56 13.82 -10.51 13.59
CA ILE A 56 13.15 -10.85 12.33
C ILE A 56 14.21 -10.88 11.24
N ASN A 57 14.28 -11.97 10.50
CA ASN A 57 15.00 -12.00 9.24
C ASN A 57 14.04 -11.49 8.15
N PHE A 58 14.12 -10.20 7.83
CA PHE A 58 13.25 -9.57 6.86
C PHE A 58 13.51 -10.09 5.45
N ASP A 59 12.46 -10.56 4.76
CA ASP A 59 12.54 -11.10 3.39
C ASP A 59 11.72 -10.28 2.39
N ARG A 60 10.96 -9.28 2.85
CA ARG A 60 10.10 -8.44 2.03
C ARG A 60 10.17 -6.97 2.45
N PHE A 61 9.94 -6.11 1.47
CA PHE A 61 9.80 -4.67 1.65
C PHE A 61 8.56 -4.20 0.88
N GLY A 62 7.63 -3.55 1.57
CA GLY A 62 6.35 -3.19 0.96
C GLY A 62 5.50 -2.30 1.86
N PHE A 63 4.28 -2.07 1.42
CA PHE A 63 3.30 -1.36 2.25
C PHE A 63 2.66 -2.32 3.24
N ILE A 64 2.56 -1.88 4.49
CA ILE A 64 1.84 -2.57 5.56
C ILE A 64 0.82 -1.57 6.10
N ALA A 65 -0.45 -1.93 6.05
CA ALA A 65 -1.55 -1.07 6.47
C ALA A 65 -2.38 -1.72 7.58
N ASN A 66 -2.81 -0.89 8.53
CA ASN A 66 -3.93 -1.18 9.41
C ASN A 66 -5.23 -0.85 8.66
N PRO A 67 -6.06 -1.84 8.32
CA PRO A 67 -7.25 -1.63 7.50
C PRO A 67 -8.45 -1.07 8.30
N SER A 68 -8.33 -0.87 9.61
CA SER A 68 -9.40 -0.30 10.43
C SER A 68 -9.77 1.11 9.96
N ILE A 69 -11.06 1.37 9.73
CA ILE A 69 -11.56 2.69 9.31
C ILE A 69 -11.23 3.78 10.35
N GLN A 70 -11.34 3.44 11.65
CA GLN A 70 -11.13 4.39 12.75
C GLN A 70 -9.65 4.66 13.05
N SER A 71 -8.76 3.79 12.61
CA SER A 71 -7.33 3.84 12.94
C SER A 71 -6.46 3.49 11.74
N PHE A 72 -6.90 3.90 10.55
CA PHE A 72 -6.20 3.60 9.32
C PHE A 72 -4.81 4.22 9.34
N ALA A 73 -3.81 3.39 9.12
CA ALA A 73 -2.41 3.81 9.06
C ALA A 73 -1.69 2.92 8.06
N VAL A 74 -0.72 3.48 7.34
CA VAL A 74 0.12 2.74 6.41
C VAL A 74 1.57 3.17 6.55
N ALA A 75 2.47 2.20 6.51
CA ALA A 75 3.91 2.42 6.49
C ALA A 75 4.53 1.58 5.38
N LYS A 76 5.62 2.09 4.81
CA LYS A 76 6.44 1.33 3.87
C LYS A 76 7.67 0.82 4.62
N GLU A 77 7.67 -0.46 4.96
CA GLU A 77 8.62 -1.05 5.89
C GLU A 77 9.01 -2.47 5.48
N ASN A 78 10.09 -2.96 6.09
CA ASN A 78 10.50 -4.35 5.95
C ASN A 78 9.62 -5.26 6.83
N TYR A 79 9.26 -6.43 6.31
CA TYR A 79 8.56 -7.48 7.04
C TYR A 79 9.04 -8.86 6.60
N ALA A 80 8.77 -9.89 7.41
CA ALA A 80 8.98 -11.27 7.00
C ALA A 80 7.65 -11.95 6.74
N PHE A 81 7.58 -12.87 5.79
CA PHE A 81 6.36 -13.67 5.56
C PHE A 81 6.57 -15.15 5.87
N ASP A 82 5.84 -15.64 6.87
CA ASP A 82 5.77 -17.06 7.18
C ASP A 82 4.77 -17.75 6.24
N LYS A 83 5.29 -18.52 5.30
CA LYS A 83 4.47 -19.27 4.32
C LYS A 83 3.65 -20.38 4.99
N ALA A 84 4.14 -20.99 6.07
CA ALA A 84 3.47 -22.11 6.72
C ALA A 84 2.23 -21.63 7.49
N LYS A 85 2.36 -20.52 8.22
CA LYS A 85 1.26 -19.94 9.00
C LYS A 85 0.44 -18.90 8.24
N ARG A 86 0.92 -18.44 7.08
CA ARG A 86 0.39 -17.29 6.32
C ARG A 86 0.29 -16.03 7.18
N THR A 87 1.33 -15.78 7.97
CA THR A 87 1.42 -14.66 8.91
C THR A 87 2.58 -13.76 8.52
N ILE A 88 2.45 -12.45 8.72
CA ILE A 88 3.58 -11.53 8.56
C ILE A 88 4.22 -11.26 9.92
N PHE A 89 5.54 -11.19 9.95
CA PHE A 89 6.29 -10.79 11.13
C PHE A 89 6.73 -9.34 10.99
N ILE A 90 6.39 -8.53 12.00
CA ILE A 90 6.71 -7.10 12.03
C ILE A 90 7.39 -6.73 13.34
N SER A 91 8.19 -5.66 13.29
CA SER A 91 8.83 -5.14 14.49
C SER A 91 7.81 -4.46 15.41
N ALA A 92 8.13 -4.37 16.71
CA ALA A 92 7.31 -3.61 17.67
C ALA A 92 7.18 -2.13 17.29
N LYS A 93 8.21 -1.54 16.65
CA LYS A 93 8.18 -0.17 16.13
C LYS A 93 7.10 -0.02 15.06
N THR A 94 7.08 -0.94 14.09
CA THR A 94 6.10 -0.96 13.00
C THR A 94 4.69 -1.17 13.54
N ALA A 95 4.50 -2.13 14.46
CA ALA A 95 3.20 -2.39 15.06
C ALA A 95 2.66 -1.15 15.80
N LYS A 96 3.51 -0.48 16.59
CA LYS A 96 3.15 0.76 17.30
C LYS A 96 2.78 1.88 16.34
N ALA A 97 3.55 2.10 15.28
CA ALA A 97 3.29 3.13 14.28
C ALA A 97 1.96 2.91 13.53
N LEU A 98 1.58 1.65 13.33
CA LEU A 98 0.33 1.27 12.66
C LEU A 98 -0.86 1.08 13.62
N GLY A 99 -0.65 1.19 14.93
CA GLY A 99 -1.69 0.91 15.93
C GLY A 99 -2.17 -0.55 15.94
N LEU A 100 -1.30 -1.49 15.54
CA LEU A 100 -1.61 -2.92 15.48
C LEU A 100 -1.23 -3.61 16.80
N LYS A 101 -2.08 -4.53 17.24
CA LYS A 101 -1.88 -5.39 18.41
C LYS A 101 -1.49 -6.80 17.98
N PRO A 102 -0.95 -7.65 18.86
CA PRO A 102 -0.88 -9.09 18.59
C PRO A 102 -2.23 -9.62 18.07
N ASP A 103 -2.19 -10.57 17.14
CA ASP A 103 -3.37 -11.16 16.47
C ASP A 103 -4.23 -10.21 15.62
N SER A 104 -3.77 -8.97 15.40
CA SER A 104 -4.42 -8.07 14.44
C SER A 104 -4.21 -8.55 13.00
N LEU A 105 -5.09 -8.11 12.10
CA LEU A 105 -4.91 -8.26 10.66
C LEU A 105 -4.24 -7.01 10.09
N ALA A 106 -3.32 -7.21 9.16
CA ALA A 106 -2.72 -6.15 8.38
C ALA A 106 -2.86 -6.44 6.88
N GLN A 107 -3.06 -5.39 6.10
CA GLN A 107 -3.04 -5.48 4.64
C GLN A 107 -1.61 -5.22 4.15
N VAL A 108 -1.09 -6.13 3.32
CA VAL A 108 0.22 -5.98 2.68
C VAL A 108 0.10 -5.99 1.16
N ASN A 109 1.07 -5.35 0.51
CA ASN A 109 1.27 -5.32 -0.94
C ASN A 109 2.71 -5.67 -1.30
#